data_AF-A0A4Q5RKC6-F1
#
_entry.id   AF-A0A4Q5RKC6-F1
#
_cell.length_a   1.000
_cell.length_b   1.000
_cell.length_c   1.000
_cell.angle_alpha   90.00
_cell.angle_beta   90.00
_cell.angle_gamma   90.00
#
_symmetry.space_group_name_H-M   'P 1'
#
loop_
_entity.id
_entity.type
_entity.pdbx_description
1 polymer ?
#
loop_
_entity_poly.entity_id
_entity_poly.type
_entity_poly.pdbx_seq_one_letter_code
_entity_poly.pdbx_strand_id
1 'polypeptide(L)' 'PQEVLDELPKQQYDLYLLLNIDMPWQDDPLRNFPTQREHFMQVWHQELQAINAKYVVISGIGDVRYQNAVKAIDAFTATF' A
#
# COMPACT_ATOMS: atom_id res chain seq x y z
N PRO A 1 -9.83 10.08 -14.71
CA PRO A 1 -11.12 10.08 -15.45
C PRO A 1 -12.28 10.07 -14.45
N GLN A 2 -13.43 10.67 -14.79
CA GLN A 2 -14.57 10.73 -13.87
C GLN A 2 -15.06 9.33 -13.52
N GLU A 3 -15.00 8.40 -14.47
CA GLU A 3 -15.42 7.01 -14.33
C GLU A 3 -14.64 6.28 -13.22
N VAL A 4 -13.35 6.61 -13.03
CA VAL A 4 -12.54 6.04 -11.94
C VAL A 4 -13.02 6.57 -10.60
N LEU A 5 -13.28 7.88 -10.50
CA LEU A 5 -13.73 8.51 -9.26
C LEU A 5 -15.12 8.02 -8.84
N ASP A 6 -15.98 7.70 -9.80
CA ASP A 6 -17.34 7.20 -9.53
C ASP A 6 -17.36 5.73 -9.06
N GLU A 7 -16.37 4.92 -9.48
CA GLU A 7 -16.25 3.51 -9.08
C GLU A 7 -15.46 3.30 -7.79
N LEU A 8 -14.54 4.20 -7.44
CA LEU A 8 -13.71 4.10 -6.23
C LEU A 8 -14.51 3.86 -4.94
N PRO A 9 -15.62 4.59 -4.66
CA PRO A 9 -16.41 4.35 -3.45
C PRO A 9 -17.11 3.00 -3.40
N LYS A 10 -17.27 2.32 -4.55
CA LYS A 10 -17.92 1.00 -4.63
C LYS A 10 -16.98 -0.14 -4.29
N GLN A 11 -15.66 0.11 -4.33
CA GLN A 11 -14.62 -0.86 -3.97
C GLN A 11 -13.97 -0.49 -2.64
N GLN A 12 -14.74 -0.65 -1.56
CA GLN A 12 -14.21 -0.52 -0.21
C GLN A 12 -13.60 -1.85 0.23
N TYR A 13 -12.32 -1.80 0.57
CA TYR A 13 -11.64 -2.90 1.24
C TYR A 13 -11.59 -2.60 2.73
N ASP A 14 -11.72 -3.63 3.57
CA ASP A 14 -11.68 -3.45 5.02
C ASP A 14 -10.26 -3.15 5.54
N LEU A 15 -9.23 -3.54 4.77
CA LEU A 15 -7.82 -3.30 5.06
C LEU A 15 -7.02 -3.14 3.77
N TYR A 16 -6.20 -2.08 3.72
CA TYR A 16 -5.21 -1.88 2.67
C TYR A 16 -3.79 -2.09 3.23
N LEU A 17 -2.91 -2.75 2.47
CA LEU A 17 -1.50 -2.89 2.82
C LEU A 17 -0.66 -1.99 1.90
N LEU A 18 -0.11 -0.91 2.46
CA LEU A 18 0.77 -0.01 1.72
C LEU A 18 2.21 -0.51 1.84
N LEU A 19 2.80 -0.96 0.74
CA LEU A 19 4.17 -1.50 0.76
C LEU A 19 5.20 -0.37 0.79
N ASN A 20 6.07 -0.39 1.79
CA ASN A 20 7.11 0.62 1.96
C ASN A 20 8.20 0.51 0.87
N ILE A 21 8.89 1.63 0.64
CA ILE A 21 9.96 1.82 -0.35
C ILE A 21 11.37 1.48 0.18
N ASP A 22 11.45 0.85 1.34
CA ASP A 22 12.68 0.36 1.97
C ASP A 22 13.38 -0.74 1.17
N MET A 23 12.70 -1.37 0.20
CA MET A 23 13.35 -2.27 -0.74
C MET A 23 14.33 -1.51 -1.65
N PRO A 24 15.55 -2.01 -1.86
CA PRO A 24 16.45 -1.45 -2.87
C PRO A 24 15.80 -1.43 -4.24
N TRP A 25 16.02 -0.33 -4.97
CA TRP A 25 15.62 -0.27 -6.36
C TRP A 25 16.51 -1.20 -7.18
N GLN A 26 15.93 -1.88 -8.15
CA GLN A 26 16.61 -2.78 -9.09
C GLN A 26 16.02 -2.51 -10.47
N ASP A 27 16.87 -2.60 -11.49
CA ASP A 27 16.44 -2.44 -12.87
C ASP A 27 15.52 -3.61 -13.26
N ASP A 28 14.26 -3.28 -13.49
CA ASP A 28 13.17 -4.22 -13.72
C ASP A 28 12.21 -3.53 -14.70
N PRO A 29 11.89 -4.16 -15.84
CA PRO A 29 11.06 -3.55 -16.88
C PRO A 29 9.63 -3.21 -16.41
N LEU A 30 9.17 -3.80 -15.30
CA LEU A 30 7.87 -3.52 -14.69
C LEU A 30 7.94 -2.40 -13.65
N ARG A 31 9.13 -2.00 -13.20
CA ARG A 31 9.29 -0.90 -12.25
C ARG A 31 9.32 0.43 -12.99
N ASN A 32 8.58 1.39 -12.47
CA ASN A 32 8.57 2.76 -12.99
C ASN A 32 9.13 3.73 -11.94
N PHE A 33 9.53 4.91 -12.40
CA PHE A 33 9.87 6.06 -11.56
C PHE A 33 10.97 5.82 -10.51
N PRO A 34 12.20 5.42 -10.92
CA PRO A 34 13.30 5.12 -10.00
C PRO A 34 13.63 6.25 -9.01
N THR A 35 13.48 7.50 -9.45
CA THR A 35 13.85 8.70 -8.68
C THR A 35 12.69 9.36 -7.95
N GLN A 36 11.46 8.90 -8.14
CA GLN A 36 10.25 9.55 -7.59
C GLN A 36 9.54 8.66 -6.55
N ARG A 37 10.27 7.69 -5.97
CA ARG A 37 9.71 6.71 -5.03
C ARG A 37 9.10 7.38 -3.80
N GLU A 38 9.78 8.37 -3.24
CA GLU A 38 9.30 9.15 -2.08
C GLU A 38 8.06 9.97 -2.44
N HIS A 39 8.06 10.60 -3.63
CA HIS A 39 6.92 11.35 -4.12
C HIS A 39 5.67 10.46 -4.23
N PHE A 40 5.77 9.30 -4.89
CA PHE A 40 4.63 8.40 -5.02
C PHE A 40 4.21 7.77 -3.68
N MET A 41 5.16 7.51 -2.76
CA MET A 41 4.82 7.07 -1.41
C MET A 41 3.95 8.12 -0.70
N GLN A 42 4.30 9.40 -0.82
CA GLN A 42 3.49 10.50 -0.26
C GLN A 42 2.12 10.60 -0.93
N VAL A 43 2.04 10.47 -2.26
CA VAL A 43 0.76 10.45 -2.99
C VAL A 43 -0.12 9.31 -2.49
N TRP A 44 0.40 8.10 -2.33
CA TRP A 44 -0.40 6.95 -1.84
C TRP A 44 -0.90 7.14 -0.41
N HIS A 45 -0.10 7.75 0.47
CA HIS A 45 -0.58 8.15 1.78
C HIS A 45 -1.74 9.14 1.69
N GLN A 46 -1.62 10.17 0.84
CA GLN A 46 -2.65 11.19 0.66
C GLN A 46 -3.95 10.59 0.10
N GLU A 47 -3.88 9.73 -0.92
CA GLU A 47 -5.04 9.09 -1.52
C GLU A 47 -5.76 8.16 -0.54
N LEU A 48 -5.01 7.31 0.20
CA LEU A 48 -5.59 6.44 1.22
C LEU A 48 -6.26 7.23 2.36
N GLN A 49 -5.66 8.35 2.76
CA GLN A 49 -6.25 9.26 3.75
C GLN A 49 -7.51 9.95 3.21
N ALA A 50 -7.51 10.37 1.93
CA ALA A 50 -8.64 11.04 1.30
C ALA A 50 -9.90 10.17 1.26
N ILE A 51 -9.74 8.86 1.10
CA ILE A 51 -10.84 7.89 1.14
C ILE A 51 -11.12 7.33 2.56
N ASN A 52 -10.45 7.87 3.59
CA ASN A 52 -10.52 7.40 4.97
C ASN A 52 -10.28 5.88 5.11
N ALA A 53 -9.33 5.35 4.34
CA ALA A 53 -9.00 3.92 4.35
C ALA A 53 -8.34 3.50 5.68
N LYS A 54 -8.69 2.31 6.14
CA LYS A 54 -7.91 1.60 7.17
C LYS A 54 -6.72 0.93 6.47
N TYR A 55 -5.51 1.39 6.75
CA TYR A 55 -4.32 0.83 6.11
C TYR A 55 -3.12 0.68 7.06
N VAL A 56 -2.23 -0.24 6.72
CA VAL A 56 -0.97 -0.48 7.45
C VAL A 56 0.19 -0.43 6.46
N VAL A 57 1.27 0.26 6.85
CA VAL A 57 2.51 0.28 6.07
C VAL A 57 3.33 -0.97 6.36
N ILE A 58 3.63 -1.75 5.33
CA ILE A 58 4.42 -2.98 5.46
C ILE A 58 5.86 -2.70 5.03
N SER A 59 6.77 -2.87 5.99
CA SER A 59 8.23 -2.75 5.80
C SER A 59 8.91 -4.10 5.98
N GLY A 60 10.19 -4.19 5.64
CA GLY A 60 11.01 -5.38 5.71
C GLY A 60 11.49 -5.85 4.34
N ILE A 61 12.50 -6.72 4.35
CA ILE A 61 13.09 -7.32 3.14
C ILE A 61 12.92 -8.84 3.21
N GLY A 62 12.60 -9.45 2.07
CA GLY A 62 12.40 -10.89 1.96
C GLY A 62 11.28 -11.40 2.88
N ASP A 63 11.54 -12.50 3.59
CA ASP A 63 10.58 -13.15 4.49
C ASP A 63 10.03 -12.21 5.57
N VAL A 64 10.85 -11.26 6.07
CA VAL A 64 10.40 -10.30 7.09
C VAL A 64 9.22 -9.47 6.60
N ARG A 65 9.20 -9.05 5.33
CA ARG A 65 8.07 -8.31 4.75
C ARG A 65 6.81 -9.16 4.73
N TYR A 66 6.96 -10.41 4.32
CA TYR A 66 5.87 -11.37 4.25
C TYR A 66 5.26 -11.60 5.64
N GLN A 67 6.08 -11.90 6.65
CA GLN A 67 5.63 -12.09 8.03
C GLN A 67 4.95 -10.82 8.59
N ASN A 68 5.47 -9.63 8.27
CA ASN A 68 4.84 -8.37 8.67
C ASN A 68 3.47 -8.17 8.01
N ALA A 69 3.30 -8.56 6.74
CA ALA A 69 2.01 -8.52 6.06
C ALA A 69 1.00 -9.51 6.70
N VAL A 70 1.42 -10.76 6.92
CA VAL A 70 0.59 -11.77 7.60
C VAL A 70 0.16 -11.27 8.98
N LYS A 71 1.10 -10.76 9.78
CA LYS A 71 0.80 -10.20 11.10
C LYS A 71 -0.19 -9.03 11.05
N ALA A 72 -0.10 -8.16 10.04
CA ALA A 72 -1.03 -7.05 9.88
C ALA A 72 -2.46 -7.55 9.57
N ILE A 73 -2.57 -8.60 8.75
CA ILE A 73 -3.86 -9.24 8.43
C ILE A 73 -4.40 -9.96 9.67
N ASP A 74 -3.59 -10.77 10.36
CA ASP A 74 -4.00 -11.50 11.57
C ASP A 74 -4.47 -10.55 12.67
N ALA A 75 -3.78 -9.41 12.86
CA ALA A 75 -4.20 -8.38 13.81
C ALA A 75 -5.55 -7.76 13.42
N PHE A 76 -5.79 -7.57 12.13
CA PHE A 76 -7.07 -7.06 11.62
C PHE A 76 -8.20 -8.09 11.83
N THR A 77 -7.97 -9.37 11.54
CA THR A 77 -8.98 -10.42 11.63
C THR A 77 -9.25 -10.89 13.05
N ALA A 78 -8.29 -10.76 13.97
CA ALA A 78 -8.46 -11.06 15.40
C ALA A 78 -9.34 -10.02 16.15
N THR A 79 -9.76 -8.94 15.48
CA THR A 79 -10.64 -7.92 16.07
C THR A 79 -12.14 -8.27 15.91
N PHE A 80 -12.45 -9.41 15.30
CA PHE A 80 -13.80 -9.98 15.15
C PHE A 80 -13.97 -11.21 16.06
#